data_AF-A0A3S4EQB1-F1
#
_entry.id   AF-A0A3S4EQB1-F1
#
_cell.length_a   1.000
_cell.length_b   1.000
_cell.length_c   1.000
_cell.angle_alpha   90.00
_cell.angle_beta   90.00
_cell.angle_gamma   90.00
#
_symmetry.space_group_name_H-M   'P 1'
#
loop_
_entity.id
_entity.type
_entity.pdbx_description
1 polymer ?
#
loop_
_entity_poly.entity_id
_entity_poly.type
_entity_poly.pdbx_seq_one_letter_code
_entity_poly.pdbx_strand_id
1 'polypeptide(L)'
;MRVILEQGAIREAMEKNANNVIVELSNILSKSAKINAERDTQAYLKLDHDFHYIFVKYADNKYISQAHLLISARLLAIRYRLDFTAEYITSSNRGHATILDMLKNNNVEGVCNFITHHIGSGFTERARKLLALKA
;
A
#
# COMPACT_ATOMS: atom_id res chain seq x y z
N MET A 1 -7.97 -8.09 7.86
CA MET A 1 -8.83 -7.59 6.77
C MET A 1 -8.05 -6.89 5.66
N ARG A 2 -7.35 -5.76 5.92
CA ARG A 2 -6.59 -5.03 4.87
C ARG A 2 -5.61 -5.91 4.07
N VAL A 3 -4.73 -6.66 4.76
CA VAL A 3 -3.74 -7.53 4.10
C VAL A 3 -4.40 -8.55 3.18
N ILE A 4 -5.45 -9.23 3.66
CA ILE A 4 -6.19 -10.24 2.88
C ILE A 4 -6.78 -9.62 1.61
N LEU A 5 -7.37 -8.43 1.74
CA LEU A 5 -7.94 -7.71 0.60
C LEU A 5 -6.86 -7.32 -0.42
N GLU A 6 -5.75 -6.75 0.05
CA GLU A 6 -4.66 -6.34 -0.85
C GLU A 6 -4.00 -7.53 -1.54
N GLN A 7 -3.81 -8.65 -0.85
CA GLN A 7 -3.30 -9.89 -1.46
C GLN A 7 -4.24 -10.42 -2.55
N GLY A 8 -5.56 -10.40 -2.32
CA GLY A 8 -6.54 -10.75 -3.35
C GLY A 8 -6.49 -9.79 -4.53
N ALA A 9 -6.41 -8.48 -4.25
CA ALA A 9 -6.32 -7.44 -5.27
C ALA A 9 -5.04 -7.55 -6.11
N ILE A 10 -3.90 -7.85 -5.48
CA ILE A 10 -2.61 -8.05 -6.16
C ILE A 10 -2.70 -9.19 -7.16
N ARG A 11 -3.24 -10.35 -6.76
CA ARG A 11 -3.39 -11.50 -7.65
C ARG A 11 -4.24 -11.17 -8.86
N GLU A 12 -5.44 -10.62 -8.63
CA GLU A 12 -6.37 -10.26 -9.70
C GLU A 12 -5.80 -9.19 -10.63
N ALA A 13 -5.14 -8.17 -10.06
CA ALA A 13 -4.58 -7.07 -10.83
C ALA A 13 -3.39 -7.52 -11.68
N MET A 14 -2.55 -8.41 -11.17
CA MET A 14 -1.42 -8.95 -11.92
C MET A 14 -1.88 -9.97 -12.97
N GLU A 15 -2.93 -10.74 -12.71
CA GLU A 15 -3.50 -11.66 -13.70
C GLU A 15 -4.12 -10.91 -14.89
N LYS A 16 -4.88 -9.84 -14.63
CA LYS A 16 -5.67 -9.14 -15.67
C LYS A 16 -4.96 -7.93 -16.27
N ASN A 17 -4.12 -7.26 -15.49
CA ASN A 17 -3.68 -5.89 -15.76
C ASN A 17 -2.20 -5.63 -15.40
N ALA A 18 -1.33 -6.66 -15.37
CA ALA A 18 0.07 -6.55 -14.95
C ALA A 18 0.82 -5.34 -15.51
N ASN A 19 0.75 -5.12 -16.83
CA ASN A 19 1.46 -4.01 -17.48
C ASN A 19 0.99 -2.64 -16.95
N ASN A 20 -0.32 -2.45 -16.81
CA ASN A 20 -0.88 -1.21 -16.30
C ASN A 20 -0.48 -0.98 -14.84
N VAL A 21 -0.49 -2.04 -14.02
CA VAL A 21 -0.03 -2.00 -12.63
C VAL A 21 1.43 -1.56 -12.55
N ILE A 22 2.32 -2.22 -13.31
CA ILE A 22 3.76 -1.93 -13.28
C ILE A 22 4.06 -0.51 -13.75
N VAL A 23 3.38 -0.03 -14.80
CA VAL A 23 3.55 1.33 -15.32
C VAL A 23 3.10 2.36 -14.28
N GLU A 24 1.92 2.20 -13.69
CA GLU A 24 1.40 3.18 -12.74
C GLU A 24 2.19 3.20 -11.44
N LEU A 25 2.59 2.04 -10.90
CA LEU A 25 3.47 1.96 -9.74
C LEU A 25 4.83 2.63 -10.01
N SER A 26 5.41 2.42 -11.20
CA SER A 26 6.67 3.08 -11.58
C SER A 26 6.52 4.60 -11.60
N ASN A 27 5.40 5.10 -12.12
CA ASN A 27 5.08 6.54 -12.16
C ASN A 27 4.83 7.14 -10.78
N ILE A 28 4.27 6.37 -9.85
CA ILE A 28 4.12 6.80 -8.46
C ILE A 28 5.49 6.89 -7.79
N LEU A 29 6.32 5.85 -7.93
CA LEU A 29 7.60 5.79 -7.23
C LEU A 29 8.64 6.78 -7.75
N SER A 30 8.56 7.20 -9.01
CA SER A 30 9.43 8.28 -9.52
C SER A 30 9.22 9.61 -8.77
N LYS A 31 8.04 9.83 -8.17
CA LYS A 31 7.71 11.02 -7.38
C LYS A 31 8.18 10.92 -5.92
N SER A 32 8.48 9.70 -5.44
CA SER A 32 8.78 9.45 -4.02
C SER A 32 10.09 10.10 -3.55
N ALA A 33 11.10 10.20 -4.42
CA ALA A 33 12.40 10.79 -4.08
C ALA A 33 12.28 12.27 -3.69
N LYS A 34 11.48 13.04 -4.45
CA LYS A 34 11.21 14.45 -4.18
C LYS A 34 10.49 14.63 -2.84
N ILE A 35 9.43 13.86 -2.61
CA ILE A 35 8.64 13.90 -1.38
C ILE A 35 9.51 13.60 -0.15
N ASN A 36 10.43 12.64 -0.26
CA ASN A 36 11.33 12.30 0.84
C ASN A 36 12.34 13.44 1.14
N ALA A 37 12.85 14.11 0.11
CA ALA A 37 13.77 15.25 0.28
C ALA A 37 13.08 16.46 0.94
N GLU A 38 11.83 16.72 0.57
CA GLU A 38 11.02 17.83 1.11
C GLU A 38 10.43 17.53 2.49
N ARG A 39 10.53 16.27 2.97
CA ARG A 39 9.92 15.78 4.23
C ARG A 39 8.41 16.06 4.30
N ASP A 40 7.75 16.10 3.16
CA ASP A 40 6.32 16.36 3.07
C ASP A 40 5.53 15.08 3.42
N THR A 41 5.14 15.01 4.70
CA THR A 41 4.39 13.87 5.24
C THR A 41 3.00 13.75 4.60
N GLN A 42 2.37 14.86 4.21
CA GLN A 42 1.05 14.85 3.59
C GLN A 42 1.12 14.31 2.16
N ALA A 43 2.12 14.75 1.39
CA ALA A 43 2.39 14.21 0.07
C ALA A 43 2.75 12.72 0.14
N TYR A 44 3.52 12.29 1.15
CA TYR A 44 3.80 10.88 1.38
C TYR A 44 2.53 10.07 1.69
N LEU A 45 1.66 10.55 2.58
CA LEU A 45 0.41 9.86 2.92
C LEU A 45 -0.47 9.62 1.69
N LYS A 46 -0.54 10.62 0.82
CA LYS A 46 -1.25 10.49 -0.46
C LYS A 46 -0.56 9.46 -1.37
N LEU A 47 0.77 9.52 -1.49
CA LEU A 47 1.54 8.59 -2.32
C LEU A 47 1.36 7.15 -1.86
N ASP A 48 1.46 6.88 -0.55
CA ASP A 48 1.24 5.56 0.04
C ASP A 48 -0.18 5.07 -0.25
N HIS A 49 -1.19 5.91 -0.05
CA HIS A 49 -2.57 5.55 -0.38
C HIS A 49 -2.73 5.18 -1.86
N ASP A 50 -2.26 6.04 -2.76
CA ASP A 50 -2.36 5.84 -4.21
C ASP A 50 -1.61 4.55 -4.62
N PHE A 51 -0.43 4.29 -4.05
CA PHE A 51 0.36 3.08 -4.31
C PHE A 51 -0.43 1.81 -4.01
N HIS A 52 -1.02 1.72 -2.81
CA HIS A 52 -1.81 0.55 -2.42
C HIS A 52 -3.13 0.43 -3.21
N TYR A 53 -3.75 1.57 -3.55
CA TYR A 53 -5.00 1.59 -4.27
C TYR A 53 -4.90 1.08 -5.71
N ILE A 54 -3.72 1.16 -6.34
CA ILE A 54 -3.49 0.60 -7.70
C ILE A 54 -3.93 -0.86 -7.80
N PHE A 55 -3.63 -1.68 -6.79
CA PHE A 55 -4.02 -3.09 -6.82
C PHE A 55 -5.54 -3.24 -6.85
N VAL A 56 -6.26 -2.47 -6.05
CA VAL A 56 -7.74 -2.47 -6.03
C VAL A 56 -8.29 -1.95 -7.35
N LYS A 57 -7.73 -0.85 -7.87
CA LYS A 57 -8.12 -0.23 -9.14
C LYS A 57 -8.01 -1.22 -10.31
N TYR A 58 -6.93 -1.98 -10.38
CA TYR A 58 -6.64 -2.88 -11.50
C TYR A 58 -7.06 -4.34 -11.27
N ALA A 59 -7.55 -4.69 -10.09
CA ALA A 59 -8.14 -6.00 -9.84
C ALA A 59 -9.37 -6.27 -10.73
N ASP A 60 -10.00 -5.20 -11.25
CA ASP A 60 -11.21 -5.27 -12.08
C ASP A 60 -12.25 -6.23 -11.48
N ASN A 61 -12.48 -6.05 -10.18
CA ASN A 61 -13.33 -6.93 -9.39
C ASN A 61 -14.19 -6.08 -8.46
N LYS A 62 -15.49 -6.00 -8.78
CA LYS A 62 -16.46 -5.17 -8.03
C LYS A 62 -16.51 -5.50 -6.54
N TYR A 63 -16.29 -6.76 -6.16
CA TYR A 63 -16.33 -7.18 -4.75
C TYR A 63 -15.10 -6.70 -3.99
N ILE A 64 -13.93 -6.72 -4.61
CA ILE A 64 -12.70 -6.16 -4.04
C ILE A 64 -12.84 -4.65 -3.87
N SER A 65 -13.36 -3.94 -4.87
CA SER A 65 -13.60 -2.50 -4.79
C SER A 65 -14.58 -2.13 -3.68
N GLN A 66 -15.69 -2.87 -3.56
CA GLN A 66 -16.67 -2.67 -2.47
C GLN A 66 -16.08 -2.96 -1.10
N ALA A 67 -15.33 -4.07 -0.95
CA ALA A 67 -14.66 -4.40 0.30
C ALA A 67 -13.62 -3.34 0.70
N HIS A 68 -12.90 -2.77 -0.28
CA HIS A 68 -11.97 -1.67 -0.05
C HIS A 68 -12.68 -0.43 0.47
N LEU A 69 -13.80 -0.04 -0.16
CA LEU A 69 -14.60 1.12 0.26
C LEU A 69 -15.09 0.99 1.71
N LEU A 70 -15.45 -0.20 2.17
CA LEU A 70 -15.89 -0.43 3.55
C LEU A 70 -14.78 -0.16 4.59
N ILE A 71 -13.51 -0.35 4.23
CA ILE A 71 -12.38 -0.21 5.16
C ILE A 71 -11.58 1.08 4.95
N SER A 72 -11.69 1.73 3.79
CA SER A 72 -10.82 2.84 3.38
C SER A 72 -10.95 4.06 4.28
N ALA A 73 -12.17 4.47 4.63
CA ALA A 73 -12.42 5.62 5.50
C ALA A 73 -11.80 5.43 6.89
N ARG A 74 -11.93 4.22 7.47
CA ARG A 74 -11.34 3.89 8.77
C ARG A 74 -9.81 3.84 8.70
N LEU A 75 -9.24 3.27 7.64
CA LEU A 75 -7.80 3.22 7.43
C LEU A 75 -7.21 4.63 7.30
N LEU A 76 -7.85 5.49 6.51
CA LEU A 76 -7.42 6.87 6.29
C LEU A 76 -7.46 7.67 7.60
N ALA A 77 -8.56 7.56 8.36
CA ALA A 77 -8.68 8.23 9.66
C ALA A 77 -7.62 7.78 10.68
N ILE A 78 -7.23 6.50 10.67
CA ILE A 78 -6.15 6.00 11.53
C ILE A 78 -4.81 6.58 11.06
N ARG A 79 -4.50 6.53 9.76
CA ARG A 79 -3.24 7.04 9.21
C ARG A 79 -3.03 8.53 9.50
N TYR A 80 -4.06 9.37 9.38
CA TYR A 80 -3.98 10.79 9.73
C TYR A 80 -3.72 11.07 11.21
N ARG A 81 -3.90 10.08 12.09
CA ARG A 81 -3.62 10.18 13.53
C ARG A 81 -2.28 9.56 13.92
N LEU A 82 -1.51 9.07 12.95
CA LEU A 82 -0.17 8.54 13.17
C LEU A 82 0.87 9.57 12.76
N ASP A 83 1.81 9.82 13.66
CA ASP A 83 3.02 10.54 13.34
C ASP A 83 3.99 9.57 12.66
N PHE A 84 4.25 9.78 11.37
CA PHE A 84 5.20 9.01 10.60
C PHE A 84 6.57 9.67 10.66
N THR A 85 7.57 8.97 11.20
CA THR A 85 8.94 9.48 11.24
C THR A 85 9.58 9.44 9.85
N ALA A 86 10.64 10.23 9.64
CA ALA A 86 11.37 10.22 8.37
C ALA A 86 11.99 8.84 8.07
N GLU A 87 12.42 8.12 9.10
CA GLU A 87 12.95 6.76 9.02
C GLU A 87 11.87 5.79 8.55
N TYR A 88 10.66 5.93 9.09
CA TYR A 88 9.52 5.13 8.67
C TYR A 88 9.20 5.37 7.19
N ILE A 89 9.07 6.64 6.77
CA ILE A 89 8.78 7.02 5.38
C ILE A 89 9.84 6.43 4.44
N THR A 90 11.12 6.57 4.81
CA THR A 90 12.24 6.02 4.03
C THR A 90 12.18 4.49 3.95
N SER A 91 11.82 3.79 5.03
CA SER A 91 11.65 2.33 5.03
C SER A 91 10.45 1.90 4.18
N SER A 92 9.32 2.61 4.28
CA SER A 92 8.12 2.33 3.50
C SER A 92 8.37 2.50 2.00
N ASN A 93 9.05 3.57 1.59
CA ASN A 93 9.41 3.78 0.17
C ASN A 93 10.35 2.69 -0.36
N ARG A 94 11.29 2.22 0.46
CA ARG A 94 12.11 1.04 0.13
C ARG A 94 11.26 -0.21 -0.07
N GLY A 95 10.29 -0.45 0.83
CA GLY A 95 9.33 -1.54 0.70
C GLY A 95 8.51 -1.47 -0.59
N HIS A 96 8.06 -0.28 -0.99
CA HIS A 96 7.35 -0.07 -2.25
C HIS A 96 8.24 -0.39 -3.47
N ALA A 97 9.51 0.01 -3.45
CA ALA A 97 10.45 -0.31 -4.51
C ALA A 97 10.71 -1.82 -4.62
N THR A 98 10.84 -2.52 -3.48
CA THR A 98 10.95 -3.98 -3.44
C THR A 98 9.72 -4.65 -4.03
N ILE A 99 8.51 -4.19 -3.69
CA ILE A 99 7.26 -4.71 -4.28
C ILE A 99 7.28 -4.56 -5.80
N LEU A 100 7.60 -3.37 -6.31
CA LEU A 100 7.64 -3.12 -7.76
C LEU A 100 8.66 -4.03 -8.47
N ASP A 101 9.84 -4.22 -7.89
CA ASP A 101 10.86 -5.11 -8.46
C ASP A 101 10.38 -6.56 -8.54
N MET A 102 9.76 -7.06 -7.46
CA MET A 102 9.18 -8.41 -7.45
C MET A 102 8.06 -8.57 -8.48
N LEU A 103 7.20 -7.56 -8.65
CA LEU A 103 6.14 -7.58 -9.66
C LEU A 103 6.70 -7.59 -11.10
N LYS A 104 7.77 -6.82 -11.36
CA LYS A 104 8.47 -6.84 -12.66
C LYS A 104 9.06 -8.21 -12.99
N ASN A 105 9.45 -8.97 -11.97
CA ASN A 105 9.94 -10.34 -12.09
C ASN A 105 8.81 -11.40 -11.99
N ASN A 106 7.54 -10.99 -12.12
CA ASN A 106 6.36 -11.85 -12.03
C ASN A 106 6.25 -12.65 -10.72
N ASN A 107 6.88 -12.19 -9.64
CA ASN A 107 6.87 -12.86 -8.33
C ASN A 107 5.67 -12.41 -7.47
N VAL A 108 4.47 -12.71 -7.94
CA VAL A 108 3.20 -12.26 -7.33
C VAL A 108 3.02 -12.81 -5.91
N GLU A 109 3.30 -14.09 -5.68
CA GLU A 109 3.17 -14.69 -4.35
C GLU A 109 4.21 -14.17 -3.37
N GLY A 110 5.44 -13.91 -3.84
CA GLY A 110 6.44 -13.23 -3.04
C GLY A 110 5.96 -11.86 -2.57
N VAL A 111 5.31 -11.09 -3.44
CA VAL A 111 4.71 -9.79 -3.06
C VAL A 111 3.60 -9.97 -2.04
N CYS A 112 2.72 -10.96 -2.22
CA CYS A 112 1.65 -11.25 -1.25
C CYS A 112 2.23 -11.60 0.13
N ASN A 113 3.33 -12.32 0.19
CA ASN A 113 4.01 -12.61 1.46
C ASN A 113 4.66 -11.36 2.04
N PHE A 114 5.38 -10.60 1.23
CA PHE A 114 6.06 -9.38 1.64
C PHE A 114 5.10 -8.30 2.17
N ILE A 115 3.95 -8.13 1.53
CA ILE A 115 3.01 -7.04 1.87
C ILE A 115 2.42 -7.19 3.27
N THR A 116 2.33 -8.42 3.77
CA THR A 116 1.91 -8.71 5.16
C THR A 116 2.83 -8.01 6.16
N HIS A 117 4.14 -8.09 5.94
CA HIS A 117 5.15 -7.46 6.78
C HIS A 117 5.22 -5.95 6.56
N HIS A 118 5.15 -5.50 5.30
CA HIS A 118 5.15 -4.07 4.93
C HIS A 118 3.99 -3.29 5.55
N ILE A 119 2.77 -3.84 5.50
CA ILE A 119 1.61 -3.20 6.13
C ILE A 119 1.72 -3.26 7.65
N GLY A 120 2.24 -4.37 8.20
CA GLY A 120 2.39 -4.57 9.64
C GLY A 120 3.41 -3.64 10.30
N SER A 121 4.50 -3.29 9.60
CA SER A 121 5.51 -2.34 10.06
C SER A 121 5.02 -0.89 10.08
N GLY A 122 3.93 -0.60 9.35
CA GLY A 122 3.26 0.71 9.28
C GLY A 122 2.48 1.16 10.50
N PHE A 123 2.29 0.27 11.47
CA PHE A 123 1.49 0.56 12.65
C PHE A 123 2.38 0.59 13.88
N THR A 124 2.42 1.72 14.58
CA THR A 124 2.93 1.77 15.95
C THR A 124 2.11 0.82 16.84
N GLU A 125 2.63 0.41 17.99
CA GLU A 125 1.88 -0.44 18.91
C GLU A 125 0.55 0.21 19.33
N ARG A 126 0.52 1.55 19.47
CA ARG A 126 -0.69 2.34 19.68
C ARG A 126 -1.70 2.19 18.54
N ALA A 127 -1.24 2.23 17.29
CA ALA A 127 -2.08 2.06 16.12
C ALA A 127 -2.64 0.64 16.01
N ARG A 128 -1.83 -0.37 16.34
CA ARG A 128 -2.26 -1.78 16.42
C ARG A 128 -3.37 -1.97 17.47
N LYS A 129 -3.23 -1.34 18.65
CA LYS A 129 -4.28 -1.36 19.70
C LYS A 129 -5.57 -0.69 19.21
N LEU A 130 -5.51 0.45 18.53
CA LEU A 130 -6.71 1.11 17.96
C LEU A 130 -7.42 0.27 16.89
N LEU A 131 -6.68 -0.55 16.14
CA LEU A 131 -7.23 -1.49 15.18
C LEU A 131 -7.89 -2.71 15.86
N ALA A 132 -7.28 -3.23 16.93
CA ALA A 132 -7.74 -4.41 17.66
C ALA A 132 -8.92 -4.17 18.63
N LEU A 133 -9.05 -2.95 19.18
CA LEU A 133 -10.03 -2.62 20.23
C LEU A 133 -11.49 -2.41 19.73
N LYS A 134 -11.78 -2.64 18.46
CA LYS A 134 -13.15 -2.54 17.90
C LYS A 134 -13.47 -3.70 16.95
N ALA A 135 -13.05 -4.91 17.34
CA ALA A 135 -13.57 -6.16 16.79
C ALA A 135 -14.60 -6.71 17.76
#